data_AF-A0A4Y9R8L9-F1
#
_entry.id   AF-A0A4Y9R8L9-F1
#
_cell.length_a   1.000
_cell.length_b   1.000
_cell.length_c   1.000
_cell.angle_alpha   90.00
_cell.angle_beta   90.00
_cell.angle_gamma   90.00
#
_symmetry.space_group_name_H-M   'P 1'
#
loop_
_entity.id
_entity.type
_entity.pdbx_description
1 polymer ?
#
loop_
_entity_poly.entity_id
_entity_poly.type
_entity_poly.pdbx_seq_one_letter_code
_entity_poly.pdbx_strand_id
1 'polypeptide(L)'
;MGKHTPEKVFGPDDLRKELLKAMPGYEWTVHRPIAKTGAYLEATGIQSSGFNRLSTLAVTRRDRDGVVEYEAKSAGFGKRAPWLHTNRDGTLARALRGLQQHYAAKAATYRGHAASLEIGRRAQGEGSE
;
A
#
# COMPACT_ATOMS: atom_id res chain seq x y z
N MET A 1 20.18 -36.61 -22.39
CA MET A 1 19.04 -36.51 -21.46
C MET A 1 19.11 -35.13 -20.82
N GLY A 2 18.52 -34.11 -21.47
CA GLY A 2 18.59 -32.73 -21.02
C GLY A 2 17.79 -32.57 -19.73
N LYS A 3 18.42 -32.03 -18.68
CA LYS A 3 17.71 -31.67 -17.46
C LYS A 3 16.75 -30.53 -17.81
N HIS A 4 15.46 -30.82 -17.90
CA HIS A 4 14.44 -29.78 -17.86
C HIS A 4 14.51 -29.14 -16.48
N THR A 5 15.20 -28.02 -16.36
CA THR A 5 15.06 -27.14 -15.20
C THR A 5 13.67 -26.52 -15.30
N PRO A 6 12.73 -26.80 -14.39
CA PRO A 6 11.44 -26.14 -14.42
C PRO A 6 11.66 -24.63 -14.29
N GLU A 7 11.04 -23.88 -15.18
CA GLU A 7 11.00 -22.41 -15.10
C GLU A 7 10.48 -22.04 -13.71
N LYS A 8 11.24 -21.20 -13.00
CA LYS A 8 10.94 -20.89 -11.60
C LYS A 8 9.65 -20.08 -11.54
N VAL A 9 8.57 -20.72 -11.12
CA VAL A 9 7.28 -20.06 -10.87
C VAL A 9 7.45 -19.05 -9.74
N PHE A 10 7.01 -17.82 -9.95
CA PHE A 10 7.03 -16.77 -8.93
C PHE A 10 6.15 -17.21 -7.74
N GLY A 11 6.78 -17.40 -6.59
CA GLY A 11 6.13 -17.99 -5.41
C GLY A 11 5.99 -17.06 -4.22
N PRO A 12 5.42 -17.55 -3.11
CA PRO A 12 5.30 -16.82 -1.85
C PRO A 12 6.63 -16.21 -1.34
N ASP A 13 7.74 -16.94 -1.49
CA ASP A 13 9.06 -16.47 -1.06
C ASP A 13 9.60 -15.33 -1.93
N ASP A 14 9.28 -15.32 -3.21
CA ASP A 14 9.64 -14.24 -4.13
C ASP A 14 8.85 -12.97 -3.78
N LEU A 15 7.53 -13.11 -3.54
CA LEU A 15 6.70 -12.02 -3.07
C LEU A 15 7.19 -11.46 -1.73
N ARG A 16 7.53 -12.33 -0.77
CA ARG A 16 8.09 -11.92 0.53
C ARG A 16 9.37 -11.09 0.36
N LYS A 17 10.28 -11.51 -0.53
CA LYS A 17 11.52 -10.77 -0.81
C LYS A 17 11.25 -9.39 -1.42
N GLU A 18 10.32 -9.31 -2.36
CA GLU A 18 9.91 -8.02 -2.94
C GLU A 18 9.32 -7.08 -1.88
N LEU A 19 8.45 -7.59 -1.01
CA LEU A 19 7.81 -6.82 0.06
C LEU A 19 8.82 -6.29 1.08
N LEU A 20 9.74 -7.13 1.54
CA LEU A 20 10.79 -6.74 2.47
C LEU A 20 11.74 -5.69 1.87
N LYS A 21 12.01 -5.78 0.56
CA LYS A 21 12.80 -4.77 -0.15
C LYS A 21 12.06 -3.44 -0.29
N ALA A 22 10.78 -3.48 -0.63
CA ALA A 22 10.01 -2.27 -0.92
C ALA A 22 9.57 -1.52 0.37
N MET A 23 9.21 -2.26 1.42
CA MET A 23 8.66 -1.73 2.66
C MET A 23 9.22 -2.49 3.87
N PRO A 24 10.50 -2.29 4.22
CA PRO A 24 11.18 -3.06 5.27
C PRO A 24 10.65 -2.81 6.68
N GLY A 25 9.96 -1.69 6.92
CA GLY A 25 9.39 -1.35 8.23
C GLY A 25 8.08 -2.09 8.56
N TYR A 26 7.57 -2.93 7.66
CA TYR A 26 6.33 -3.68 7.87
C TYR A 26 6.65 -5.14 8.20
N GLU A 27 5.94 -5.69 9.18
CA GLU A 27 5.90 -7.11 9.46
C GLU A 27 4.99 -7.80 8.43
N TRP A 28 5.58 -8.54 7.50
CA TRP A 28 4.87 -9.16 6.38
C TRP A 28 4.49 -10.61 6.64
N THR A 29 3.20 -10.90 6.49
CA THR A 29 2.65 -12.25 6.39
C THR A 29 2.20 -12.51 4.96
N VAL A 30 2.82 -13.48 4.28
CA VAL A 30 2.38 -13.94 2.96
C VAL A 30 1.46 -15.13 3.16
N HIS A 31 0.25 -15.04 2.63
CA HIS A 31 -0.80 -16.04 2.84
C HIS A 31 -0.60 -17.24 1.91
N ARG A 32 -1.05 -18.40 2.36
CA ARG A 32 -0.99 -19.63 1.56
C ARG A 32 -1.86 -19.43 0.31
N PRO A 33 -1.32 -19.63 -0.91
CA PRO A 33 -2.10 -19.50 -2.12
C PRO A 33 -3.16 -20.59 -2.21
N ILE A 34 -4.33 -20.24 -2.74
CA ILE A 34 -5.46 -21.16 -2.93
C ILE A 34 -5.13 -22.21 -4.00
N ALA A 35 -4.36 -21.83 -5.02
CA ALA A 35 -3.90 -22.72 -6.09
C ALA A 35 -2.38 -22.76 -6.17
N LYS A 36 -1.81 -23.92 -6.52
CA LYS A 36 -0.35 -24.13 -6.66
C LYS A 36 0.26 -23.44 -7.89
N THR A 37 -0.55 -22.75 -8.70
CA THR A 37 -0.15 -22.14 -9.97
C THR A 37 0.63 -20.83 -9.81
N GLY A 38 0.65 -20.21 -8.62
CA GLY A 38 1.26 -18.89 -8.42
C GLY A 38 0.48 -17.73 -9.05
N ALA A 39 -0.67 -18.01 -9.68
CA ALA A 39 -1.50 -17.02 -10.37
C ALA A 39 -2.13 -15.98 -9.44
N TYR A 40 -2.24 -16.29 -8.14
CA TYR A 40 -2.71 -15.38 -7.12
C TYR A 40 -1.88 -15.55 -5.86
N LEU A 41 -1.26 -14.45 -5.41
CA LEU A 41 -0.56 -14.37 -4.14
C LEU A 41 -1.12 -13.18 -3.35
N GLU A 42 -1.19 -13.32 -2.04
CA GLU A 42 -1.68 -12.29 -1.14
C GLU A 42 -0.77 -12.17 0.07
N ALA A 43 -0.57 -10.95 0.54
CA ALA A 43 0.21 -10.66 1.73
C ALA A 43 -0.43 -9.53 2.53
N THR A 44 -0.24 -9.57 3.84
CA THR A 44 -0.61 -8.50 4.77
C THR A 44 0.63 -8.00 5.49
N GLY A 45 0.85 -6.70 5.47
CA GLY A 45 1.92 -6.03 6.20
C GLY A 45 1.34 -5.23 7.34
N ILE A 46 1.92 -5.35 8.53
CA ILE A 46 1.54 -4.54 9.69
C ILE A 46 2.75 -3.74 10.14
N GLN A 47 2.58 -2.42 10.27
CA GLN A 47 3.54 -1.57 10.95
C GLN A 47 2.91 -1.03 12.22
N SER A 48 3.55 -1.28 13.37
CA SER A 48 3.23 -0.63 14.63
C SER A 48 4.24 0.46 14.93
N SER A 49 3.77 1.66 15.29
CA SER A 49 4.62 2.72 15.84
C SER A 49 3.98 3.34 17.08
N GLY A 50 4.72 3.35 18.19
CA GLY A 50 4.30 3.98 19.44
C GLY A 50 2.97 3.47 20.01
N PHE A 51 2.26 4.35 20.74
CA PHE A 51 1.20 3.99 21.69
C PHE A 51 -0.15 3.51 21.11
N ASN A 52 -0.34 3.43 19.78
CA ASN A 52 -1.50 2.78 19.12
C ASN A 52 -1.61 3.00 17.60
N ARG A 53 -0.58 3.50 16.90
CA ARG A 53 -0.69 3.74 15.45
C ARG A 53 -0.29 2.46 14.72
N LEU A 54 -1.32 1.69 14.33
CA LEU A 54 -1.19 0.52 13.49
C LEU A 54 -1.53 0.89 12.05
N SER A 55 -0.58 0.74 11.13
CA SER A 55 -0.82 0.81 9.70
C SER A 55 -0.88 -0.60 9.13
N THR A 56 -1.93 -0.89 8.36
CA THR A 56 -2.10 -2.18 7.70
C THR A 56 -2.03 -1.99 6.20
N LEU A 57 -1.22 -2.81 5.53
CA LEU A 57 -1.20 -2.97 4.09
C LEU A 57 -1.70 -4.35 3.71
N ALA A 58 -2.49 -4.44 2.64
CA ALA A 58 -2.72 -5.70 1.94
C ALA A 58 -2.20 -5.57 0.51
N VAL A 59 -1.44 -6.56 0.06
CA VAL A 59 -0.87 -6.62 -1.28
C VAL A 59 -1.34 -7.91 -1.93
N THR A 60 -1.89 -7.82 -3.13
CA THR A 60 -2.13 -9.00 -3.97
C THR A 60 -1.30 -8.89 -5.25
N ARG A 61 -0.81 -10.02 -5.73
CA ARG A 61 -0.21 -10.18 -7.05
C ARG A 61 -1.07 -11.16 -7.84
N ARG A 62 -1.50 -10.76 -9.03
CA ARG A 62 -2.25 -11.57 -9.98
C ARG A 62 -1.43 -11.77 -11.23
N ASP A 63 -1.35 -13.01 -11.69
CA ASP A 63 -0.75 -13.38 -12.96
C ASP A 63 -1.85 -14.00 -13.83
N ARG A 64 -2.20 -13.32 -14.91
CA ARG A 64 -3.20 -13.81 -15.87
C ARG A 64 -2.60 -13.75 -17.26
N ASP A 65 -2.37 -14.92 -17.85
CA ASP A 65 -1.85 -15.06 -19.21
C ASP A 65 -0.57 -14.25 -19.46
N GLY A 66 0.32 -14.22 -18.45
CA GLY A 66 1.60 -13.49 -18.50
C GLY A 66 1.49 -11.99 -18.17
N VAL A 67 0.29 -11.48 -17.91
CA VAL A 67 0.07 -10.10 -17.44
C VAL A 67 0.04 -10.09 -15.91
N VAL A 68 1.02 -9.39 -15.33
CA VAL A 68 1.14 -9.23 -13.88
C VAL A 68 0.46 -7.94 -13.43
N GLU A 69 -0.43 -8.05 -12.46
CA GLU A 69 -1.08 -6.93 -11.78
C GLU A 69 -0.81 -7.02 -10.28
N TYR A 70 -0.36 -5.92 -9.69
CA TYR A 70 -0.28 -5.72 -8.25
C TYR A 70 -1.41 -4.82 -7.79
N GLU A 71 -2.08 -5.20 -6.71
CA GLU A 71 -3.03 -4.35 -5.99
C GLU A 71 -2.48 -4.12 -4.58
N ALA A 72 -2.35 -2.87 -4.17
CA ALA A 72 -1.98 -2.47 -2.82
C ALA A 72 -3.14 -1.72 -2.16
N LYS A 73 -3.52 -2.14 -0.96
CA LYS A 73 -4.54 -1.51 -0.11
C LYS A 73 -3.92 -1.03 1.18
N SER A 74 -4.45 0.05 1.71
CA SER A 74 -4.02 0.62 2.98
C SER A 74 -5.21 0.85 3.91
N ALA A 75 -5.03 0.51 5.17
CA ALA A 75 -5.99 0.75 6.25
C ALA A 75 -5.26 1.36 7.46
N GLY A 76 -6.00 2.19 8.20
CA GLY A 76 -5.56 2.79 9.45
C GLY A 76 -5.76 1.85 10.66
N PHE A 77 -6.13 2.45 11.79
CA PHE A 77 -6.17 1.83 13.12
C PHE A 77 -6.92 0.49 13.18
N GLY A 78 -6.16 -0.61 13.20
CA GLY A 78 -6.66 -1.94 13.54
C GLY A 78 -6.91 -2.85 12.34
N LYS A 79 -6.80 -4.18 12.57
CA LYS A 79 -6.92 -5.23 11.54
C LYS A 79 -8.31 -5.32 10.88
N ARG A 80 -9.32 -4.64 11.42
CA ARG A 80 -10.70 -4.59 10.92
C ARG A 80 -11.09 -3.21 10.38
N ALA A 81 -10.15 -2.28 10.29
CA ALA A 81 -10.42 -0.97 9.72
C ALA A 81 -10.81 -1.09 8.24
N PRO A 82 -11.74 -0.26 7.75
CA PRO A 82 -12.05 -0.22 6.32
C PRO A 82 -10.81 0.20 5.53
N TRP A 83 -10.68 -0.33 4.31
CA TRP A 83 -9.64 0.09 3.38
C TRP A 83 -9.86 1.56 3.02
N LEU A 84 -8.86 2.39 3.32
CA LEU A 84 -8.91 3.83 3.08
C LEU A 84 -8.62 4.18 1.62
N HIS A 85 -7.74 3.40 0.99
CA HIS A 85 -7.42 3.53 -0.42
C HIS A 85 -6.86 2.24 -0.99
N THR A 86 -7.02 2.09 -2.31
CA THR A 86 -6.50 0.98 -3.11
C THR A 86 -5.84 1.57 -4.34
N ASN A 87 -4.67 1.04 -4.72
CA ASN A 87 -4.01 1.38 -5.97
C ASN A 87 -3.57 0.09 -6.70
N ARG A 88 -3.66 0.09 -8.03
CA ARG A 88 -3.25 -1.05 -8.88
C ARG A 88 -2.20 -0.60 -9.89
N ASP A 89 -1.22 -1.45 -10.15
CA ASP A 89 -0.20 -1.20 -11.17
C ASP A 89 0.47 -2.52 -11.60
N GLY A 90 1.27 -2.50 -12.68
CA GLY A 90 2.02 -3.67 -13.15
C GLY A 90 3.23 -4.05 -12.28
N THR A 91 3.59 -3.22 -11.29
CA THR A 91 4.70 -3.51 -10.37
C THR A 91 4.34 -3.16 -8.93
N LEU A 92 4.89 -3.92 -7.97
CA LEU A 92 4.74 -3.64 -6.54
C LEU A 92 5.13 -2.20 -6.18
N ALA A 93 6.27 -1.73 -6.70
CA ALA A 93 6.80 -0.42 -6.39
C ALA A 93 5.86 0.71 -6.84
N ARG A 94 5.27 0.60 -8.03
CA ARG A 94 4.31 1.60 -8.53
C ARG A 94 2.97 1.50 -7.80
N ALA A 95 2.50 0.29 -7.50
CA ALA A 95 1.29 0.08 -6.70
C ALA A 95 1.39 0.79 -5.34
N LEU A 96 2.51 0.60 -4.62
CA LEU A 96 2.79 1.27 -3.34
C LEU A 96 3.00 2.78 -3.49
N ARG A 97 3.70 3.23 -4.54
CA ARG A 97 3.91 4.66 -4.81
C ARG A 97 2.60 5.39 -5.02
N GLY A 98 1.63 4.80 -5.72
CA GLY A 98 0.31 5.41 -5.89
C GLY A 98 -0.43 5.60 -4.56
N LEU A 99 -0.30 4.66 -3.61
CA LEU A 99 -0.83 4.86 -2.25
C LEU A 99 -0.16 6.05 -1.55
N GLN A 100 1.16 6.16 -1.62
CA GLN A 100 1.89 7.28 -1.02
C GLN A 100 1.50 8.62 -1.65
N GLN A 101 1.38 8.67 -2.98
CA GLN A 101 0.93 9.86 -3.71
C GLN A 101 -0.49 10.27 -3.31
N HIS A 102 -1.41 9.30 -3.17
CA HIS A 102 -2.77 9.57 -2.69
C HIS A 102 -2.78 10.26 -1.34
N TYR A 103 -2.01 9.75 -0.36
CA TYR A 103 -1.94 10.35 0.96
C TYR A 103 -1.22 11.70 0.98
N ALA A 104 -0.18 11.87 0.17
CA ALA A 104 0.50 13.16 0.01
C ALA A 104 -0.45 14.22 -0.58
N ALA A 105 -1.26 13.85 -1.57
CA ALA A 105 -2.26 14.72 -2.17
C ALA A 105 -3.33 15.11 -1.13
N LYS A 106 -3.89 14.14 -0.38
CA LYS A 106 -4.84 14.43 0.71
C LYS A 106 -4.25 15.38 1.75
N ALA A 107 -3.00 15.16 2.17
CA ALA A 107 -2.34 16.03 3.12
C ALA A 107 -2.18 17.46 2.58
N ALA A 108 -1.84 17.62 1.30
CA ALA A 108 -1.77 18.92 0.65
C ALA A 108 -3.14 19.63 0.62
N THR A 109 -4.21 18.91 0.25
CA THR A 109 -5.58 19.43 0.28
C THR A 109 -5.98 19.93 1.66
N TYR A 110 -5.78 19.13 2.71
CA TYR A 110 -6.14 19.53 4.07
C TYR A 110 -5.29 20.70 4.60
N ARG A 111 -4.01 20.78 4.23
CA ARG A 111 -3.19 21.96 4.54
C ARG A 111 -3.75 23.22 3.88
N GLY A 112 -4.22 23.13 2.63
CA GLY A 112 -4.89 24.23 1.94
C GLY A 112 -6.14 24.70 2.68
N HIS A 113 -7.01 23.76 3.09
CA HIS A 113 -8.19 24.09 3.89
C HIS A 113 -7.86 24.76 5.22
N ALA A 114 -6.82 24.29 5.93
CA ALA A 114 -6.37 24.91 7.17
C ALA A 114 -5.88 26.36 6.95
N ALA A 115 -5.12 26.61 5.89
CA ALA A 115 -4.66 27.95 5.54
C ALA A 115 -5.84 28.90 5.23
N SER A 116 -6.85 28.43 4.48
CA SER A 116 -8.07 29.22 4.21
C SER A 116 -8.80 29.62 5.50
N LEU A 117 -8.94 28.71 6.46
CA LEU A 117 -9.55 29.03 7.77
C LEU A 117 -8.73 30.05 8.55
N GLU A 118 -7.40 29.94 8.50
CA GLU A 118 -6.52 30.91 9.16
C GLU A 118 -6.63 32.31 8.55
N ILE A 119 -6.67 32.42 7.22
CA ILE A 119 -6.89 33.69 6.52
C ILE A 119 -8.24 34.28 6.93
N GLY A 120 -9.31 33.47 6.90
CA GLY A 120 -10.65 33.90 7.32
C GLY A 120 -10.69 34.43 8.75
N ARG A 121 -9.93 33.82 9.68
CA ARG A 121 -9.81 34.29 11.07
C ARG A 121 -9.12 35.65 11.18
N ARG A 122 -8.14 35.96 10.32
CA ARG A 122 -7.38 37.23 10.37
C ARG A 122 -8.15 38.39 9.72
N ALA A 123 -8.98 38.10 8.71
CA ALA A 123 -9.66 39.11 7.89
C ALA A 123 -10.71 39.98 8.63
N GLN A 124 -11.07 39.66 9.89
CA GLN A 124 -12.00 40.47 10.70
C GLN A 124 -11.31 41.34 11.77
N GLY A 125 -9.97 41.37 11.82
CA GLY A 125 -9.21 42.14 12.82
C GLY A 125 -8.69 43.51 12.38
N GLU A 126 -8.71 43.85 11.08
CA GLU A 126 -8.02 45.03 10.53
C GLU A 126 -8.95 45.99 9.75
N GLY A 127 -10.24 46.06 10.10
CA GLY A 127 -11.23 46.86 9.36
C GLY A 127 -12.25 47.61 10.22
N SER A 128 -11.94 47.89 11.48
CA SER A 128 -12.82 48.60 12.41
C SER A 128 -12.04 49.69 13.16
N GLU A 129 -11.58 50.72 12.45
CA GLU A 129 -11.25 52.03 13.05
C GLU A 129 -11.48 53.14 12.02
#